data_AF-A0A960ZL30-F1
#
_entry.id   AF-A0A960ZL30-F1
#
_cell.length_a   1.000
_cell.length_b   1.000
_cell.length_c   1.000
_cell.angle_alpha   90.00
_cell.angle_beta   90.00
_cell.angle_gamma   90.00
#
_symmetry.space_group_name_H-M   'P 1'
#
loop_
_entity.id
_entity.type
_entity.pdbx_description
1 polymer ?
#
loop_
_entity_poly.entity_id
_entity_poly.type
_entity_poly.pdbx_seq_one_letter_code
_entity_poly.pdbx_strand_id
1 'polypeptide(L)'
;MSWQIQIIRAKPNPAGKDRSASGASHTQLLGEWVDLKNIGDAAVNVSTLHLAHREYDDHCRPTKSSPTIYWDGSGSDILHPGKVLRVHTGHRSQMTQMNPSDAVGAELHSYADRSNFVLNNKCGDEISVWWKTSAGEWTKEDAASYDPNPREGAVLVRSGQKLV
;
A
#
# COMPACT_ATOMS: atom_id res chain seq x y z
N MET A 1 25.28 6.37 3.72
CA MET A 1 24.45 5.17 3.51
C MET A 1 23.33 5.17 4.53
N SER A 2 22.17 5.66 4.13
CA SER A 2 20.91 5.69 4.86
C SER A 2 19.86 4.99 4.01
N TRP A 3 19.19 4.01 4.60
CA TRP A 3 18.00 3.41 4.02
C TRP A 3 16.84 4.36 4.30
N GLN A 4 16.09 4.72 3.25
CA GLN A 4 14.93 5.59 3.40
C GLN A 4 13.84 5.20 2.39
N ILE A 5 12.69 4.75 2.90
CA ILE A 5 11.55 4.35 2.07
C ILE A 5 10.42 5.36 2.24
N GLN A 6 9.79 5.74 1.13
CA GLN A 6 8.71 6.70 1.12
C GLN A 6 7.51 6.18 0.33
N ILE A 7 6.32 6.28 0.91
CA ILE A 7 5.05 6.13 0.18
C ILE A 7 4.94 7.33 -0.76
N ILE A 8 4.84 7.12 -2.07
CA ILE A 8 4.81 8.24 -3.04
C ILE A 8 3.46 8.40 -3.73
N ARG A 9 2.71 7.30 -3.90
CA ARG A 9 1.41 7.28 -4.56
C ARG A 9 0.56 6.14 -4.01
N ALA A 10 -0.76 6.26 -4.15
CA ALA A 10 -1.66 5.14 -3.95
C ALA A 10 -2.87 5.27 -4.88
N LYS A 11 -3.51 4.13 -5.17
CA LYS A 11 -4.79 4.07 -5.85
C LYS A 11 -5.78 3.33 -4.95
N PRO A 12 -6.42 4.00 -3.97
CA PRO A 12 -7.26 3.34 -2.97
C PRO A 12 -8.67 3.00 -3.49
N ASN A 13 -9.11 3.61 -4.59
CA ASN A 13 -10.45 3.39 -5.14
C ASN A 13 -10.40 2.98 -6.62
N PRO A 14 -10.06 1.73 -6.95
CA PRO A 14 -10.13 1.25 -8.32
C PRO A 14 -11.56 1.25 -8.87
N ALA A 15 -11.67 1.19 -10.19
CA ALA A 15 -12.94 1.29 -10.89
C ALA A 15 -13.96 0.25 -10.38
N GLY A 16 -15.13 0.74 -10.01
CA GLY A 16 -16.27 -0.04 -9.55
C GLY A 16 -16.19 -0.60 -8.13
N LYS A 17 -15.11 -0.39 -7.36
CA LYS A 17 -14.93 -1.02 -6.03
C LYS A 17 -16.08 -0.71 -5.09
N ASP A 18 -16.42 0.58 -5.00
CA ASP A 18 -17.42 1.08 -4.05
C ASP A 18 -18.86 1.07 -4.61
N ARG A 19 -19.10 0.43 -5.78
CA ARG A 19 -20.41 0.42 -6.44
C ARG A 19 -21.30 -0.74 -6.03
N SER A 20 -20.76 -1.80 -5.43
CA SER A 20 -21.50 -3.03 -5.10
C SER A 20 -21.37 -3.42 -3.63
N ALA A 21 -22.48 -3.85 -3.03
CA ALA A 21 -22.51 -4.37 -1.66
C ALA A 21 -21.82 -5.75 -1.49
N SER A 22 -21.48 -6.42 -2.59
CA SER A 22 -20.82 -7.74 -2.60
C SER A 22 -19.33 -7.73 -2.25
N GLY A 23 -18.76 -6.56 -1.98
CA GLY A 23 -17.33 -6.38 -1.77
C GLY A 23 -16.53 -6.28 -3.07
N ALA A 24 -15.22 -6.04 -2.95
CA ALA A 24 -14.32 -5.84 -4.07
C ALA A 24 -14.04 -7.16 -4.81
N SER A 25 -14.08 -7.15 -6.14
CA SER A 25 -13.63 -8.28 -6.96
C SER A 25 -12.11 -8.43 -6.93
N HIS A 26 -11.61 -9.60 -7.32
CA HIS A 26 -10.17 -9.84 -7.47
C HIS A 26 -9.46 -8.81 -8.35
N THR A 27 -10.06 -8.42 -9.48
CA THR A 27 -9.51 -7.39 -10.38
C THR A 27 -9.49 -6.02 -9.73
N GLN A 28 -10.45 -5.72 -8.85
CA GLN A 28 -10.46 -4.49 -8.08
C GLN A 28 -9.37 -4.50 -7.01
N LEU A 29 -9.18 -5.60 -6.29
CA LEU A 29 -8.06 -5.73 -5.33
C LEU A 29 -6.69 -5.65 -6.00
N LEU A 30 -6.56 -6.11 -7.25
CA LEU A 30 -5.35 -5.89 -8.05
C LEU A 30 -5.20 -4.44 -8.54
N GLY A 31 -6.31 -3.74 -8.74
CA GLY A 31 -6.32 -2.32 -9.09
C GLY A 31 -6.14 -1.37 -7.91
N GLU A 32 -6.19 -1.88 -6.68
CA GLU A 32 -5.91 -1.15 -5.46
C GLU A 32 -4.46 -1.40 -5.02
N TRP A 33 -3.68 -0.33 -4.90
CA TRP A 33 -2.25 -0.45 -4.64
C TRP A 33 -1.63 0.77 -3.98
N VAL A 34 -0.43 0.57 -3.42
CA VAL A 34 0.44 1.60 -2.82
C VAL A 34 1.82 1.51 -3.46
N ASP A 35 2.39 2.65 -3.86
CA ASP A 35 3.76 2.75 -4.37
C ASP A 35 4.72 3.20 -3.28
N LEU A 36 5.77 2.41 -3.08
CA LEU A 36 6.91 2.68 -2.23
C LEU A 36 8.13 3.02 -3.07
N LYS A 37 8.81 4.11 -2.75
CA LYS A 37 10.05 4.51 -3.41
C LYS A 37 11.20 4.46 -2.42
N ASN A 38 12.32 3.88 -2.83
CA ASN A 38 13.57 4.07 -2.11
C ASN A 38 14.14 5.45 -2.46
N ILE A 39 14.10 6.39 -1.51
CA ILE A 39 14.62 7.75 -1.67
C ILE A 39 16.00 7.93 -1.02
N GLY A 40 16.49 6.89 -0.34
CA GLY A 40 17.82 6.84 0.25
C GLY A 40 18.92 6.59 -0.79
N ASP A 41 20.14 6.40 -0.30
CA ASP A 41 21.35 6.18 -1.10
C ASP A 41 21.82 4.70 -1.10
N ALA A 42 21.12 3.82 -0.38
CA ALA A 42 21.46 2.41 -0.27
C ALA A 42 20.27 1.50 -0.58
N ALA A 43 20.57 0.32 -1.12
CA ALA A 43 19.57 -0.66 -1.54
C ALA A 43 18.93 -1.36 -0.33
N VAL A 44 17.63 -1.64 -0.43
CA VAL A 44 16.83 -2.24 0.65
C VAL A 44 16.30 -3.59 0.20
N ASN A 45 16.43 -4.61 1.05
CA ASN A 45 15.77 -5.89 0.79
C ASN A 45 14.26 -5.74 1.02
N VAL A 46 13.44 -6.05 0.02
CA VAL A 46 11.98 -5.91 0.12
C VAL A 46 11.42 -6.75 1.27
N SER A 47 12.05 -7.88 1.62
CA SER A 47 11.60 -8.75 2.71
C SER A 47 11.66 -8.12 4.10
N THR A 48 12.30 -6.96 4.26
CA THR A 48 12.34 -6.24 5.55
C THR A 48 11.24 -5.19 5.66
N LEU A 49 10.51 -4.93 4.59
CA LEU A 49 9.47 -3.91 4.52
C LEU A 49 8.10 -4.53 4.80
N HIS A 50 7.26 -3.76 5.48
CA HIS A 50 5.90 -4.13 5.78
C HIS A 50 5.00 -2.92 5.59
N LEU A 51 3.75 -3.15 5.20
CA LEU A 51 2.74 -2.10 5.09
C LEU A 51 1.66 -2.35 6.11
N ALA A 52 1.35 -1.29 6.85
CA ALA A 52 0.23 -1.23 7.76
C ALA A 52 -0.74 -0.13 7.34
N HIS A 53 -1.96 -0.26 7.82
CA HIS A 53 -2.98 0.78 7.69
C HIS A 53 -3.72 0.95 9.02
N ARG A 54 -4.55 2.00 9.12
CA ARG A 54 -5.36 2.24 10.31
C ARG A 54 -6.78 1.71 10.08
N GLU A 55 -7.26 0.90 11.02
CA GLU A 55 -8.63 0.42 11.01
C GLU A 55 -9.55 1.43 11.70
N TYR A 56 -10.77 1.59 11.17
CA TYR A 56 -11.75 2.54 11.66
C TYR A 56 -13.12 1.88 11.87
N ASP A 57 -13.90 2.38 12.82
CA ASP A 57 -15.30 2.01 13.02
C ASP A 57 -16.23 2.77 12.05
N ASP A 58 -17.53 2.52 12.14
CA ASP A 58 -18.53 3.14 11.28
C ASP A 58 -18.64 4.67 11.40
N HIS A 59 -18.08 5.24 12.48
CA HIS A 59 -18.03 6.67 12.77
C HIS A 59 -16.64 7.26 12.50
N CYS A 60 -15.79 6.54 11.76
CA CYS A 60 -14.43 6.95 11.42
C CYS A 60 -13.52 7.21 12.63
N ARG A 61 -13.73 6.44 13.71
CA ARG A 61 -12.83 6.44 14.88
C ARG A 61 -11.89 5.24 14.78
N PRO A 62 -10.57 5.39 15.07
CA PRO A 62 -9.65 4.27 15.07
C PRO A 62 -10.11 3.16 16.01
N THR A 63 -10.17 1.91 15.54
CA THR A 63 -10.58 0.75 16.35
C THR A 63 -9.44 0.22 17.22
N LYS A 64 -8.20 0.48 16.82
CA LYS A 64 -6.97 0.06 17.48
C LYS A 64 -6.06 1.26 17.70
N SER A 65 -5.25 1.20 18.76
CA SER A 65 -4.21 2.19 19.04
C SER A 65 -3.01 2.06 18.09
N SER A 66 -2.74 0.86 17.56
CA SER A 66 -1.68 0.58 16.60
C SER A 66 -2.23 0.23 15.22
N PRO A 67 -1.53 0.59 14.13
CA PRO A 67 -1.84 0.12 12.78
C PRO A 67 -1.79 -1.41 12.65
N THR A 68 -2.56 -1.95 11.70
CA THR A 68 -2.56 -3.38 11.37
C THR A 68 -1.72 -3.62 10.13
N ILE A 69 -0.74 -4.52 10.21
CA ILE A 69 0.08 -4.96 9.07
C ILE A 69 -0.80 -5.80 8.14
N TYR A 70 -0.88 -5.41 6.87
CA TYR A 70 -1.66 -6.13 5.84
C TYR A 70 -0.79 -6.76 4.76
N TRP A 71 0.43 -6.27 4.57
CA TRP A 71 1.42 -6.85 3.66
C TRP A 71 2.76 -6.98 4.37
N ASP A 72 3.34 -8.18 4.25
CA ASP A 72 4.70 -8.50 4.62
C ASP A 72 5.52 -8.64 3.33
N GLY A 73 6.62 -7.88 3.25
CA GLY A 73 7.58 -8.05 2.19
C GLY A 73 8.08 -9.48 2.13
N SER A 74 8.11 -10.04 0.93
CA SER A 74 8.55 -11.42 0.69
C SER A 74 9.47 -11.49 -0.53
N GLY A 75 10.25 -12.58 -0.60
CA GLY A 75 11.20 -12.81 -1.68
C GLY A 75 12.61 -12.30 -1.38
N SER A 76 13.44 -12.29 -2.41
CA SER A 76 14.84 -11.82 -2.37
C SER A 76 15.05 -10.55 -3.20
N ASP A 77 13.95 -9.89 -3.58
CA ASP A 77 13.99 -8.69 -4.40
C ASP A 77 14.65 -7.54 -3.63
N ILE A 78 15.46 -6.77 -4.36
CA ILE A 78 16.19 -5.63 -3.82
C ILE A 78 15.64 -4.36 -4.44
N LEU A 79 15.11 -3.47 -3.60
CA LEU A 79 14.67 -2.15 -4.01
C LEU A 79 15.85 -1.18 -4.01
N HIS A 80 16.46 -0.99 -5.18
CA HIS A 80 17.57 -0.06 -5.37
C HIS A 80 17.15 1.41 -5.18
N PRO A 81 18.10 2.31 -4.85
CA PRO A 81 17.84 3.75 -4.80
C PRO A 81 17.13 4.28 -6.06
N GLY A 82 16.10 5.11 -5.84
CA GLY A 82 15.29 5.71 -6.89
C GLY A 82 14.22 4.80 -7.49
N LYS A 83 14.20 3.50 -7.17
CA LYS A 83 13.24 2.51 -7.70
C LYS A 83 11.95 2.47 -6.91
N VAL A 84 10.89 2.02 -7.58
CA VAL A 84 9.53 1.93 -7.05
C VAL A 84 9.08 0.48 -6.96
N LEU A 85 8.56 0.13 -5.79
CA LEU A 85 7.82 -1.09 -5.52
C LEU A 85 6.33 -0.76 -5.43
N ARG A 86 5.50 -1.41 -6.24
CA ARG A 86 4.04 -1.37 -6.12
C ARG A 86 3.55 -2.56 -5.32
N VAL A 87 2.80 -2.29 -4.25
CA VAL A 87 2.14 -3.32 -3.46
C VAL A 87 0.65 -3.30 -3.75
N HIS A 88 0.14 -4.36 -4.36
CA HIS A 88 -1.28 -4.56 -4.63
C HIS A 88 -1.96 -5.23 -3.43
N THR A 89 -3.24 -4.91 -3.18
CA THR A 89 -3.99 -5.54 -2.08
C THR A 89 -4.52 -6.94 -2.43
N GLY A 90 -4.62 -7.25 -3.72
CA GLY A 90 -5.04 -8.56 -4.23
C GLY A 90 -3.98 -9.67 -4.21
N HIS A 91 -4.28 -10.76 -4.92
CA HIS A 91 -3.45 -11.98 -4.96
C HIS A 91 -2.51 -12.05 -6.16
N ARG A 92 -1.26 -12.46 -5.92
CA ARG A 92 -0.27 -12.71 -6.98
C ARG A 92 -0.74 -13.77 -7.98
N SER A 93 -1.42 -14.81 -7.51
CA SER A 93 -1.95 -15.89 -8.35
C SER A 93 -2.96 -15.40 -9.41
N GLN A 94 -3.49 -14.20 -9.24
CA GLN A 94 -4.48 -13.58 -10.12
C GLN A 94 -3.88 -12.43 -10.95
N MET A 95 -2.57 -12.19 -10.88
CA MET A 95 -1.91 -11.04 -11.53
C MET A 95 -2.20 -10.92 -13.03
N THR A 96 -2.49 -12.03 -13.71
CA THR A 96 -2.86 -12.05 -15.14
C THR A 96 -4.19 -11.37 -15.45
N GLN A 97 -5.03 -11.12 -14.43
CA GLN A 97 -6.30 -10.43 -14.53
C GLN A 97 -6.17 -8.92 -14.24
N MET A 98 -4.96 -8.44 -13.92
CA MET A 98 -4.72 -7.03 -13.63
C MET A 98 -4.92 -6.18 -14.88
N ASN A 99 -5.58 -5.03 -14.73
CA ASN A 99 -5.66 -4.07 -15.82
C ASN A 99 -4.24 -3.58 -16.17
N PRO A 100 -3.88 -3.47 -17.46
CA PRO A 100 -2.53 -3.04 -17.84
C PRO A 100 -2.12 -1.69 -17.26
N SER A 101 -3.07 -0.77 -17.07
CA SER A 101 -2.81 0.54 -16.44
C SER A 101 -2.33 0.44 -15.00
N ASP A 102 -2.72 -0.61 -14.27
CA ASP A 102 -2.32 -0.85 -12.88
C ASP A 102 -0.96 -1.55 -12.77
N ALA A 103 -0.44 -2.11 -13.88
CA ALA A 103 0.89 -2.72 -13.95
C ALA A 103 2.00 -1.71 -14.29
N VAL A 104 1.67 -0.54 -14.87
CA VAL A 104 2.68 0.41 -15.33
C VAL A 104 3.12 1.36 -14.21
N GLY A 105 4.40 1.73 -14.22
CA GLY A 105 4.95 2.84 -13.41
C GLY A 105 5.61 2.42 -12.10
N ALA A 106 5.89 1.14 -11.92
CA ALA A 106 6.74 0.58 -10.87
C ALA A 106 7.70 -0.45 -11.49
N GLU A 107 8.88 -0.64 -10.89
CA GLU A 107 9.87 -1.63 -11.34
C GLU A 107 9.67 -2.99 -10.69
N LEU A 108 9.13 -3.01 -9.47
CA LEU A 108 8.81 -4.23 -8.73
C LEU A 108 7.33 -4.23 -8.35
N HIS A 109 6.75 -5.43 -8.31
CA HIS A 109 5.37 -5.64 -7.89
C HIS A 109 5.33 -6.70 -6.78
N SER A 110 4.59 -6.41 -5.72
CA SER A 110 4.27 -7.33 -4.65
C SER A 110 2.78 -7.31 -4.36
N TYR A 111 2.32 -8.31 -3.62
CA TYR A 111 0.90 -8.60 -3.42
C TYR A 111 0.68 -8.91 -1.95
N ALA A 112 -0.37 -8.33 -1.36
CA ALA A 112 -0.75 -8.63 0.02
C ALA A 112 -1.33 -10.05 0.16
N ASP A 113 -1.74 -10.68 -0.95
CA ASP A 113 -2.33 -12.01 -0.98
C ASP A 113 -3.52 -12.14 -0.01
N ARG A 114 -4.34 -11.07 0.05
CA ARG A 114 -5.56 -10.99 0.85
C ARG A 114 -6.78 -10.99 -0.07
N SER A 115 -7.80 -11.77 0.29
CA SER A 115 -9.02 -11.89 -0.53
C SER A 115 -10.09 -10.84 -0.20
N ASN A 116 -9.94 -10.13 0.93
CA ASN A 116 -10.97 -9.25 1.48
C ASN A 116 -10.39 -7.98 2.12
N PHE A 117 -9.09 -7.74 1.99
CA PHE A 117 -8.48 -6.52 2.48
C PHE A 117 -8.73 -5.40 1.47
N VAL A 118 -9.23 -4.26 1.94
CA VAL A 118 -9.37 -3.05 1.15
C VAL A 118 -8.87 -1.86 1.95
N LEU A 119 -8.25 -0.90 1.27
CA LEU A 119 -7.96 0.41 1.85
C LEU A 119 -9.26 1.15 2.16
N ASN A 120 -9.29 1.90 3.27
CA ASN A 120 -10.52 2.53 3.73
C ASN A 120 -10.84 3.80 2.93
N ASN A 121 -11.86 3.72 2.06
CA ASN A 121 -12.32 4.88 1.30
C ASN A 121 -13.31 5.74 2.09
N LYS A 122 -14.17 5.14 2.93
CA LYS A 122 -15.24 5.85 3.63
C LYS A 122 -14.71 6.90 4.61
N CYS A 123 -13.64 6.57 5.32
CA CYS A 123 -13.04 7.43 6.35
C CYS A 123 -11.70 8.04 5.92
N GLY A 124 -11.23 7.72 4.71
CA GLY A 124 -9.81 7.85 4.40
C GLY A 124 -9.00 6.77 5.12
N ASP A 125 -7.70 6.78 4.92
CA ASP A 125 -6.79 5.84 5.58
C ASP A 125 -5.45 6.52 5.89
N GLU A 126 -4.72 5.94 6.85
CA GLU A 126 -3.32 6.27 7.14
C GLU A 126 -2.49 5.03 6.85
N ILE A 127 -1.76 5.06 5.75
CA ILE A 127 -0.88 3.98 5.33
C ILE A 127 0.51 4.26 5.90
N SER A 128 1.17 3.23 6.42
CA SER A 128 2.51 3.35 6.99
C SER A 128 3.43 2.20 6.60
N VAL A 129 4.70 2.53 6.39
CA VAL A 129 5.77 1.56 6.12
C VAL A 129 6.50 1.27 7.42
N TRP A 130 6.75 -0.01 7.65
CA TRP A 130 7.42 -0.51 8.85
C TRP A 130 8.52 -1.48 8.48
N TRP A 131 9.49 -1.63 9.37
CA TRP A 131 10.49 -2.68 9.34
C TRP A 131 10.72 -3.23 10.74
N LYS A 132 11.22 -4.46 10.82
CA LYS A 132 11.66 -5.05 12.08
C LYS A 132 13.17 -4.86 12.25
N THR A 133 13.57 -4.40 13.43
CA THR A 133 14.98 -4.40 13.82
C THR A 133 15.49 -5.82 14.02
N SER A 134 16.80 -6.00 14.13
CA SER A 134 17.40 -7.30 14.47
C SER A 134 16.96 -7.85 15.83
N ALA A 135 16.49 -6.98 16.74
CA ALA A 135 15.91 -7.36 18.02
C ALA A 135 14.43 -7.78 17.92
N GLY A 136 13.84 -7.70 16.72
CA GLY A 136 12.43 -8.02 16.48
C GLY A 136 11.46 -6.88 16.76
N GLU A 137 11.96 -5.67 17.06
CA GLU A 137 11.14 -4.50 17.36
C GLU A 137 10.63 -3.83 16.08
N TRP A 138 9.38 -3.40 16.08
CA TRP A 138 8.77 -2.70 14.96
C TRP A 138 9.17 -1.22 14.94
N THR A 139 9.73 -0.77 13.83
CA THR A 139 10.08 0.63 13.59
C THR A 139 9.27 1.16 12.41
N LYS A 140 8.63 2.32 12.60
CA LYS A 140 7.93 3.02 11.53
C LYS A 140 8.93 3.82 10.72
N GLU A 141 8.96 3.57 9.42
CA GLU A 141 9.82 4.26 8.47
C GLU A 141 9.14 5.52 7.92
N ASP A 142 7.89 5.37 7.50
CA ASP A 142 7.14 6.45 6.85
C ASP A 142 5.63 6.27 7.01
N ALA A 143 4.87 7.34 6.80
CA ALA A 143 3.42 7.31 6.74
C ALA A 143 2.86 8.41 5.83
N ALA A 144 1.72 8.12 5.21
CA ALA A 144 0.93 9.09 4.46
C ALA A 144 -0.56 8.77 4.59
N SER A 145 -1.40 9.80 4.63
CA SER A 145 -2.85 9.66 4.72
C SER A 145 -3.56 10.20 3.49
N TYR A 146 -4.79 9.74 3.23
CA TYR A 146 -5.67 10.36 2.24
C TYR A 146 -7.05 10.63 2.84
N ASP A 147 -7.75 11.60 2.25
CA ASP A 147 -9.05 12.04 2.73
C ASP A 147 -10.19 11.07 2.33
N PRO A 148 -11.30 11.07 3.08
CA PRO A 148 -12.50 10.33 2.73
C PRO A 148 -12.94 10.49 1.28
N ASN A 149 -13.50 9.42 0.75
CA ASN A 149 -14.11 9.32 -0.58
C ASN A 149 -13.16 9.72 -1.71
N PRO A 150 -11.97 9.10 -1.81
CA PRO A 150 -11.08 9.32 -2.94
C PRO A 150 -11.81 8.98 -4.25
N ARG A 151 -11.62 9.84 -5.25
CA ARG A 151 -12.30 9.69 -6.55
C ARG A 151 -11.99 8.33 -7.17
N GLU A 152 -13.02 7.68 -7.70
CA GLU A 152 -12.88 6.41 -8.40
C GLU A 152 -11.85 6.50 -9.54
N GLY A 153 -10.92 5.54 -9.57
CA GLY A 153 -9.83 5.45 -10.52
C GLY A 153 -8.65 6.40 -10.26
N ALA A 154 -8.75 7.31 -9.29
CA ALA A 154 -7.70 8.30 -9.05
C ALA A 154 -6.43 7.67 -8.47
N VAL A 155 -5.29 8.05 -9.06
CA VAL A 155 -3.98 7.83 -8.47
C VAL A 155 -3.65 9.07 -7.65
N LEU A 156 -3.66 8.91 -6.34
CA LEU A 156 -3.30 9.95 -5.40
C LEU A 156 -1.78 10.06 -5.34
N VAL A 157 -1.26 11.28 -5.32
CA VAL A 157 0.18 11.57 -5.29
C VAL A 157 0.54 12.27 -3.99
N ARG A 158 1.73 11.96 -3.46
CA ARG A 158 2.17 12.55 -2.21
C ARG A 158 2.38 14.05 -2.30
N SER A 159 1.81 14.76 -1.33
CA SER A 159 2.05 16.16 -1.00
C SER A 159 2.24 16.28 0.52
N GLY A 160 3.48 16.43 0.98
CA GLY A 160 3.82 16.43 2.40
C GLY A 160 3.51 15.08 3.06
N GLN A 161 2.58 15.06 4.02
CA GLN A 161 2.11 13.85 4.71
C GLN A 161 0.79 13.29 4.13
N LYS A 162 0.27 13.88 3.06
CA LYS A 162 -0.97 13.43 2.41
C LYS A 162 -0.74 12.86 1.03
N LEU A 163 -1.67 12.01 0.60
CA LEU A 163 -1.88 11.56 -0.77
C LEU A 163 -3.15 12.26 -1.28
N VAL A 164 -3.01 13.07 -2.34
CA VAL A 164 -4.08 13.90 -2.92
C VAL A 164 -4.28 13.68 -4.41
#